data_AF-A0A1J5D5B9-F1
#
_entry.id   AF-A0A1J5D5B9-F1
#
_cell.length_a   1.000
_cell.length_b   1.000
_cell.length_c   1.000
_cell.angle_alpha   90.00
_cell.angle_beta   90.00
_cell.angle_gamma   90.00
#
_symmetry.space_group_name_H-M   'P 1'
#
loop_
_entity.id
_entity.type
_entity.pdbx_description
1 polymer ?
#
loop_
_entity_poly.entity_id
_entity_poly.type
_entity_poly.pdbx_seq_one_letter_code
_entity_poly.pdbx_strand_id
1 'polypeptide(L)'
;MGQLSLLDSGEKQDYQIEKTTTVRLGTKSAEIPLRKRNKAAIKKLKEILLQLEGKDILVSQYCDYWWYQDLRLKRLQVQWFDDSAFVLWGTKAQVRVLHLKFLYHVREQYTNGKPYYLLDFWNGFRSEPVDKYYRGGYQCLEIRAAK
;
A
#
# COMPACT_ATOMS: atom_id res chain seq x y z
N MET A 1 -17.73 -16.86 -50.64
CA MET A 1 -17.64 -15.39 -50.63
C MET A 1 -18.57 -14.87 -49.55
N GLY A 2 -18.04 -14.28 -48.47
CA GLY A 2 -18.83 -13.58 -47.45
C GLY A 2 -18.65 -14.09 -46.01
N GLN A 3 -17.44 -13.99 -45.45
CA GLN A 3 -17.17 -14.26 -44.02
C GLN A 3 -16.16 -13.23 -43.50
N LEU A 4 -16.50 -11.93 -43.51
CA LEU A 4 -15.62 -10.87 -42.99
C LEU A 4 -16.35 -9.61 -42.45
N SER A 5 -17.66 -9.64 -42.21
CA SER A 5 -18.38 -8.44 -41.74
C SER A 5 -18.65 -8.37 -40.23
N LEU A 6 -18.08 -9.27 -39.41
CA LEU A 6 -18.33 -9.30 -37.95
C LEU A 6 -17.16 -8.79 -37.09
N LEU A 7 -16.17 -8.10 -37.68
CA LEU A 7 -14.97 -7.62 -36.98
C LEU A 7 -14.75 -6.10 -37.09
N ASP A 8 -15.75 -5.34 -37.52
CA ASP A 8 -15.62 -3.89 -37.75
C ASP A 8 -16.21 -3.00 -36.64
N SER A 9 -16.39 -3.55 -35.43
CA SER A 9 -16.59 -2.76 -34.21
C SER A 9 -15.36 -2.89 -33.30
N GLY A 10 -14.20 -2.54 -33.86
CA GLY A 10 -13.03 -2.22 -33.06
C GLY A 10 -13.27 -0.91 -32.31
N GLU A 11 -13.99 -0.97 -31.20
CA GLU A 11 -13.91 0.07 -30.18
C GLU A 11 -12.44 0.15 -29.77
N LYS A 12 -11.74 1.16 -30.34
CA LYS A 12 -10.46 1.63 -29.82
C LYS A 12 -10.68 1.81 -28.33
N GLN A 13 -10.07 0.94 -27.52
CA GLN A 13 -9.99 1.13 -26.09
C GLN A 13 -9.31 2.48 -25.89
N ASP A 14 -10.11 3.50 -25.60
CA ASP A 14 -9.64 4.81 -25.21
C ASP A 14 -8.63 4.60 -24.09
N TYR A 15 -7.40 5.04 -24.35
CA TYR A 15 -6.33 5.09 -23.38
C TYR A 15 -6.89 5.71 -22.10
N GLN A 16 -7.10 4.91 -21.05
CA GLN A 16 -7.57 5.43 -19.77
C GLN A 16 -6.52 6.41 -19.23
N ILE A 17 -6.67 7.68 -19.55
CA ILE A 17 -5.98 8.80 -18.92
C ILE A 17 -6.27 8.64 -17.43
N GLU A 18 -5.22 8.46 -16.62
CA GLU A 18 -5.37 8.23 -15.19
C GLU A 18 -6.27 9.33 -14.61
N LYS A 19 -7.33 8.96 -13.88
CA LYS A 19 -8.17 9.93 -13.16
C LYS A 19 -7.30 10.63 -12.13
N THR A 20 -6.72 11.76 -12.50
CA THR A 20 -5.86 12.53 -11.62
C THR A 20 -6.71 13.08 -10.48
N THR A 21 -6.34 12.78 -9.24
CA THR A 21 -7.07 13.34 -8.09
C THR A 21 -6.63 14.79 -7.95
N THR A 22 -7.51 15.72 -8.33
CA THR A 22 -7.28 17.15 -8.16
C THR A 22 -7.47 17.49 -6.68
N VAL A 23 -6.37 17.76 -5.98
CA VAL A 23 -6.40 18.27 -4.61
C VAL A 23 -6.42 19.79 -4.69
N ARG A 24 -7.44 20.43 -4.10
CA ARG A 24 -7.55 21.89 -4.01
C ARG A 24 -7.17 22.34 -2.60
N LEU A 25 -6.21 23.27 -2.51
CA LEU A 25 -5.78 23.90 -1.27
C LEU A 25 -5.86 25.42 -1.48
N GLY A 26 -7.00 25.99 -1.08
CA GLY A 26 -7.36 27.37 -1.43
C GLY A 26 -7.51 27.54 -2.95
N THR A 27 -6.76 28.49 -3.52
CA THR A 27 -6.73 28.76 -4.98
C THR A 27 -5.82 27.82 -5.77
N LYS A 28 -5.02 26.98 -5.10
CA LYS A 28 -4.07 26.08 -5.76
C LYS A 28 -4.69 24.70 -5.97
N SER A 29 -4.73 24.23 -7.21
CA SER A 29 -5.08 22.86 -7.55
C SER A 29 -3.82 22.08 -7.96
N ALA A 30 -3.58 20.95 -7.31
CA ALA A 30 -2.52 20.03 -7.68
C ALA A 30 -3.13 18.72 -8.18
N GLU A 31 -2.71 18.30 -9.35
CA GLU A 31 -3.05 17.02 -9.93
C GLU A 31 -2.00 15.99 -9.52
N ILE A 32 -2.36 15.09 -8.60
CA ILE A 32 -1.44 14.07 -8.10
C ILE A 32 -1.71 12.74 -8.82
N PRO A 33 -0.76 12.21 -9.62
CA PRO A 33 -0.88 10.89 -10.22
C PRO A 33 -0.67 9.82 -9.12
N LEU A 34 -1.76 9.46 -8.45
CA LEU A 34 -1.75 8.50 -7.33
C LEU A 34 -1.22 7.12 -7.76
N ARG A 35 -1.56 6.66 -8.98
CA ARG A 35 -1.08 5.37 -9.51
C ARG A 35 0.43 5.33 -9.66
N LYS A 36 1.05 6.39 -10.20
CA LYS A 36 2.51 6.46 -10.36
C LYS A 36 3.22 6.46 -9.00
N ARG A 37 2.70 7.22 -8.02
CA ARG A 37 3.25 7.25 -6.64
C ARG A 37 3.08 5.90 -5.95
N ASN A 38 1.92 5.28 -6.11
CA ASN A 38 1.62 3.96 -5.56
C ASN A 38 2.58 2.89 -6.10
N LYS A 39 2.78 2.83 -7.42
CA LYS A 39 3.75 1.90 -8.03
C LYS A 39 5.17 2.10 -7.50
N ALA A 40 5.61 3.36 -7.35
CA ALA A 40 6.92 3.67 -6.79
C ALA A 40 7.03 3.24 -5.31
N ALA A 41 5.97 3.46 -4.53
CA ALA A 41 5.90 3.05 -3.13
C ALA A 41 5.92 1.52 -2.97
N ILE A 42 5.13 0.80 -3.78
CA ILE A 42 5.13 -0.68 -3.80
C ILE A 42 6.51 -1.22 -4.20
N LYS A 43 7.17 -0.62 -5.20
CA LYS A 43 8.52 -1.05 -5.61
C LYS A 43 9.52 -0.91 -4.45
N LYS A 44 9.56 0.25 -3.79
CA LYS A 44 10.40 0.47 -2.60
C LYS A 44 10.06 -0.52 -1.48
N LEU A 45 8.77 -0.77 -1.26
CA LEU A 45 8.33 -1.71 -0.25
C LEU A 45 8.84 -3.14 -0.52
N LYS A 46 8.77 -3.59 -1.79
CA LYS A 46 9.31 -4.90 -2.20
C LYS A 46 10.81 -5.00 -1.92
N GLU A 47 11.58 -3.97 -2.25
CA GLU A 47 13.02 -3.91 -2.00
C GLU A 47 13.34 -4.01 -0.50
N ILE A 48 12.64 -3.24 0.35
CA ILE A 48 12.82 -3.27 1.81
C ILE A 48 12.42 -4.63 2.39
N LEU A 49 11.27 -5.17 1.99
CA LEU A 49 10.79 -6.45 2.51
C LEU A 49 11.71 -7.62 2.13
N LEU A 50 12.33 -7.58 0.95
CA LEU A 50 13.34 -8.57 0.54
C LEU A 50 14.60 -8.51 1.42
N GLN A 51 15.00 -7.32 1.89
CA GLN A 51 16.12 -7.17 2.84
C GLN A 51 15.78 -7.64 4.26
N LEU A 52 14.50 -7.67 4.61
CA LEU A 52 13.98 -8.08 5.91
C LEU A 52 13.56 -9.55 5.96
N GLU A 53 13.43 -10.21 4.81
CA GLU A 53 13.05 -11.61 4.73
C GLU A 53 14.05 -12.50 5.48
N GLY A 54 13.52 -13.47 6.24
CA GLY A 54 14.28 -14.34 7.14
C GLY A 54 14.68 -13.71 8.48
N LYS A 55 14.58 -12.39 8.66
CA LYS A 55 14.88 -11.71 9.92
C LYS A 55 13.65 -11.64 10.83
N ASP A 56 13.89 -11.40 12.10
CA ASP A 56 12.82 -11.06 13.03
C ASP A 56 12.46 -9.58 12.86
N ILE A 57 11.18 -9.27 12.73
CA ILE A 57 10.68 -7.89 12.64
C ILE A 57 9.65 -7.60 13.72
N LEU A 58 9.53 -6.33 14.08
CA LEU A 58 8.47 -5.78 14.90
C LEU A 58 7.56 -4.95 13.99
N VAL A 59 6.27 -5.21 14.06
CA VAL A 59 5.25 -4.46 13.33
C VAL A 59 4.38 -3.72 14.33
N SER A 60 4.22 -2.42 14.13
CA SER A 60 3.36 -1.58 14.94
C SER A 60 2.36 -0.89 14.04
N GLN A 61 1.09 -0.83 14.46
CA GLN A 61 0.08 -0.07 13.73
C GLN A 61 -0.40 1.09 14.57
N TYR A 62 -0.36 2.29 13.99
CA TYR A 62 -0.95 3.47 14.58
C TYR A 62 -2.29 3.75 13.89
N CYS A 63 -3.40 3.39 14.53
CA CYS A 63 -4.75 3.77 14.11
C CYS A 63 -5.67 3.97 15.34
N ASP A 64 -6.76 4.70 15.14
CA ASP A 64 -7.63 5.18 16.21
C ASP A 64 -8.37 4.09 17.02
N TYR A 65 -8.39 2.83 16.56
CA TYR A 65 -9.23 1.77 17.17
C TYR A 65 -8.52 0.45 17.46
N TRP A 66 -7.44 0.10 16.75
CA TRP A 66 -6.67 -1.12 17.00
C TRP A 66 -5.18 -0.81 17.09
N TRP A 67 -4.66 -0.81 18.31
CA TRP A 67 -3.24 -0.74 18.60
C TRP A 67 -2.65 -2.15 18.78
N TYR A 68 -1.83 -2.60 17.84
CA TYR A 68 -0.78 -3.55 18.23
C TYR A 68 0.54 -2.81 18.12
N GLN A 69 1.27 -2.85 19.22
CA GLN A 69 2.58 -2.26 19.35
C GLN A 69 3.60 -3.39 19.46
N ASP A 70 4.63 -3.32 18.62
CA ASP A 70 5.77 -4.22 18.60
C ASP A 70 5.38 -5.70 18.43
N LEU A 71 4.43 -5.98 17.52
CA LEU A 71 4.07 -7.34 17.15
C LEU A 71 5.28 -8.01 16.50
N ARG A 72 5.86 -8.99 17.20
CA ARG A 72 7.06 -9.69 16.74
C ARG A 72 6.72 -10.79 15.75
N LEU A 73 7.15 -10.63 14.51
CA LEU A 73 7.15 -11.67 13.49
C LEU A 73 8.54 -12.30 13.44
N LYS A 74 8.66 -13.53 13.95
CA LYS A 74 9.90 -14.29 13.90
C LYS A 74 10.07 -14.97 12.55
N ARG A 75 11.28 -14.94 11.99
CA ARG A 75 11.61 -15.48 10.65
C ARG A 75 10.62 -15.02 9.59
N LEU A 76 10.68 -13.74 9.26
CA LEU A 76 9.76 -13.12 8.31
C LEU A 76 9.74 -13.87 6.99
N GLN A 77 8.55 -14.25 6.53
CA GLN A 77 8.29 -14.67 5.16
C GLN A 77 7.26 -13.74 4.54
N VAL A 78 7.46 -13.35 3.29
CA VAL A 78 6.59 -12.37 2.63
C VAL A 78 5.88 -13.04 1.47
N GLN A 79 4.55 -13.03 1.52
CA GLN A 79 3.72 -13.56 0.45
C GLN A 79 2.95 -12.43 -0.23
N TRP A 80 3.10 -12.31 -1.55
CA TRP A 80 2.42 -11.29 -2.35
C TRP A 80 1.21 -11.89 -3.07
N PHE A 81 0.13 -11.12 -3.15
CA PHE A 81 -1.07 -11.42 -3.92
C PHE A 81 -1.31 -10.26 -4.91
N ASP A 82 -0.87 -10.45 -6.16
CA ASP A 82 -1.13 -9.60 -7.33
C ASP A 82 -1.15 -8.08 -7.04
N ASP A 83 0.01 -7.48 -6.70
CA ASP A 83 0.24 -6.03 -6.44
C ASP A 83 -0.82 -5.28 -5.59
N SER A 84 -1.74 -6.01 -4.98
CA SER A 84 -2.97 -5.50 -4.37
C SER A 84 -3.02 -5.82 -2.88
N ALA A 85 -2.34 -6.89 -2.47
CA ALA A 85 -2.17 -7.26 -1.08
C ALA A 85 -0.85 -8.01 -0.86
N PHE A 86 -0.40 -8.02 0.40
CA PHE A 86 0.67 -8.90 0.85
C PHE A 86 0.42 -9.37 2.29
N VAL A 87 1.06 -10.47 2.65
CA VAL A 87 1.01 -11.06 3.98
C VAL A 87 2.42 -11.22 4.49
N LEU A 88 2.65 -10.68 5.69
CA LEU A 88 3.86 -10.90 6.48
C LEU A 88 3.60 -12.08 7.41
N TRP A 89 4.27 -13.19 7.15
CA TRP A 89 4.22 -14.38 7.97
C TRP A 89 5.37 -14.36 8.97
N GLY A 90 5.06 -14.62 10.22
CA GLY A 90 6.01 -15.04 11.23
C GLY A 90 5.64 -16.42 11.77
N THR A 91 6.53 -17.01 12.57
CA THR A 91 6.32 -18.38 13.08
C THR A 91 5.02 -18.58 13.86
N LYS A 92 4.51 -17.54 14.53
CA LYS A 92 3.32 -17.61 15.41
C LYS A 92 2.25 -16.55 15.10
N ALA A 93 2.51 -15.66 14.15
CA ALA A 93 1.64 -14.52 13.87
C ALA A 93 1.73 -14.16 12.39
N GLN A 94 0.69 -13.52 11.87
CA GLN A 94 0.66 -13.00 10.51
C GLN A 94 0.08 -11.59 10.51
N VAL A 95 0.60 -10.72 9.65
CA VAL A 95 0.02 -9.40 9.38
C VAL A 95 -0.39 -9.37 7.92
N ARG A 96 -1.66 -9.08 7.66
CA ARG A 96 -2.22 -9.01 6.32
C ARG A 96 -2.45 -7.55 5.96
N VAL A 97 -1.77 -7.11 4.91
CA VAL A 97 -1.95 -5.76 4.37
C VAL A 97 -2.76 -5.90 3.09
N LEU A 98 -4.03 -5.50 3.20
CA LEU A 98 -4.97 -5.49 2.09
C LEU A 98 -5.02 -4.11 1.45
N HIS A 99 -5.38 -4.03 0.17
CA HIS A 99 -5.61 -2.77 -0.54
C HIS A 99 -4.37 -1.86 -0.66
N LEU A 100 -3.28 -2.42 -1.18
CA LEU A 100 -2.07 -1.69 -1.55
C LEU A 100 -2.30 -0.49 -2.45
N LYS A 101 -3.44 -0.38 -3.16
CA LYS A 101 -3.85 0.79 -3.94
C LYS A 101 -3.91 2.10 -3.14
N PHE A 102 -3.97 2.03 -1.81
CA PHE A 102 -3.91 3.18 -0.91
C PHE A 102 -2.51 3.48 -0.38
N LEU A 103 -1.55 2.59 -0.58
CA LEU A 103 -0.17 2.84 -0.20
C LEU A 103 0.34 4.02 -1.02
N TYR A 104 0.53 5.13 -0.32
CA TYR A 104 0.87 6.40 -0.95
C TYR A 104 2.36 6.67 -0.84
N HIS A 105 2.98 6.27 0.28
CA HIS A 105 4.37 6.53 0.54
C HIS A 105 4.99 5.48 1.47
N VAL A 106 6.29 5.24 1.29
CA VAL A 106 7.11 4.43 2.19
C VAL A 106 8.26 5.32 2.65
N ARG A 107 8.31 5.62 3.94
CA ARG A 107 9.36 6.42 4.56
C ARG A 107 10.35 5.50 5.24
N GLU A 108 11.61 5.80 5.04
CA GLU A 108 12.71 5.26 5.82
C GLU A 108 13.14 6.31 6.82
N GLN A 109 13.25 5.93 8.09
CA GLN A 109 13.71 6.77 9.18
C GLN A 109 14.73 6.01 10.02
N TYR A 110 15.47 6.72 10.86
CA TYR A 110 16.53 6.13 11.66
C TYR A 110 16.31 6.45 13.13
N THR A 111 16.38 5.42 13.97
CA THR A 111 16.40 5.55 15.42
C THR A 111 17.61 4.80 15.94
N ASN A 112 18.50 5.50 16.65
CA ASN A 112 19.74 4.93 17.19
C ASN A 112 20.61 4.22 16.12
N GLY A 113 20.72 4.84 14.94
CA GLY A 113 21.50 4.30 13.81
C GLY A 113 20.88 3.07 13.14
N LYS A 114 19.67 2.65 13.54
CA LYS A 114 18.95 1.54 12.90
C LYS A 114 17.79 2.06 12.05
N PRO A 115 17.61 1.57 10.83
CA PRO A 115 16.49 1.96 9.99
C PRO A 115 15.18 1.38 10.53
N TYR A 116 14.13 2.16 10.41
CA TYR A 116 12.75 1.73 10.51
C TYR A 116 11.92 2.30 9.39
N TYR A 117 10.85 1.60 9.04
CA TYR A 117 10.07 1.88 7.85
C TYR A 117 8.63 2.21 8.24
N LEU A 118 8.08 3.26 7.63
CA LEU A 118 6.71 3.68 7.81
C LEU A 118 5.99 3.58 6.46
N LEU A 119 4.93 2.80 6.43
CA LEU A 119 4.06 2.63 5.28
C LEU A 119 2.84 3.51 5.50
N ASP A 120 2.71 4.52 4.65
CA ASP A 120 1.68 5.54 4.76
C ASP A 120 0.54 5.23 3.79
N PHE A 121 -0.65 4.99 4.35
CA PHE A 121 -1.86 4.70 3.58
C PHE A 121 -2.78 5.91 3.52
N TRP A 122 -3.06 6.40 2.31
CA TRP A 122 -4.01 7.47 2.06
C TRP A 122 -5.44 6.90 2.09
N ASN A 123 -6.32 7.45 2.93
CA ASN A 123 -7.67 6.90 3.23
C ASN A 123 -7.67 5.53 3.95
N GLY A 124 -6.54 5.14 4.55
CA GLY A 124 -6.43 3.87 5.27
C GLY A 124 -6.62 2.63 4.38
N PHE A 125 -6.92 1.48 4.98
CA PHE A 125 -7.07 0.20 4.28
C PHE A 125 -8.38 0.03 3.47
N ARG A 126 -9.23 1.05 3.22
CA ARG A 126 -10.57 0.84 2.60
C ARG A 126 -10.98 1.96 1.63
N SER A 127 -11.49 1.59 0.42
CA SER A 127 -12.06 2.55 -0.55
C SER A 127 -13.54 2.84 -0.37
N GLU A 128 -14.27 2.07 0.43
CA GLU A 128 -15.73 2.17 0.45
C GLU A 128 -16.24 2.25 1.88
N PRO A 129 -17.19 3.17 2.18
CA PRO A 129 -17.75 3.32 3.50
C PRO A 129 -18.70 2.15 3.72
N VAL A 130 -18.18 1.06 4.26
CA VAL A 130 -19.04 0.07 4.96
C VAL A 130 -19.71 0.75 6.17
N ASP A 131 -19.19 1.90 6.61
CA ASP A 131 -19.73 2.70 7.70
C ASP A 131 -19.64 4.21 7.40
N LYS A 132 -20.77 4.91 7.52
CA LYS A 132 -20.92 6.36 7.35
C LYS A 132 -20.36 7.18 8.51
N TYR A 133 -20.03 6.54 9.64
CA TYR A 133 -19.42 7.19 10.80
C TYR A 133 -17.88 7.19 10.73
N TYR A 134 -17.29 6.55 9.72
CA TYR A 134 -15.84 6.49 9.52
C TYR A 134 -15.31 7.75 8.84
N ARG A 135 -14.51 8.55 9.55
CA ARG A 135 -13.79 9.68 8.94
C ARG A 135 -12.60 9.13 8.16
N GLY A 136 -12.42 9.56 6.91
CA GLY A 136 -11.20 9.28 6.16
C GLY A 136 -9.99 9.72 6.99
N GLY A 137 -9.04 8.80 7.18
CA GLY A 137 -7.91 8.99 8.08
C GLY A 137 -6.59 8.55 7.45
N TYR A 138 -5.50 9.01 8.04
CA TYR A 138 -4.15 8.58 7.71
C TYR A 138 -3.79 7.39 8.59
N GLN A 139 -3.49 6.23 7.97
CA GLN A 139 -3.05 5.05 8.70
C GLN A 139 -1.59 4.78 8.38
N CYS A 140 -0.81 4.52 9.43
CA CYS A 140 0.61 4.25 9.32
C CYS A 140 0.90 2.86 9.88
N LEU A 141 1.55 2.04 9.07
CA LEU A 141 2.13 0.78 9.53
C LEU A 141 3.64 0.97 9.68
N GLU A 142 4.14 0.67 10.86
CA GLU A 142 5.55 0.74 11.17
C GLU A 142 6.16 -0.67 11.15
N ILE A 143 7.33 -0.78 10.51
CA ILE A 143 8.13 -2.00 10.44
C ILE A 143 9.54 -1.69 10.94
N ARG A 144 9.97 -2.38 11.98
CA ARG A 144 11.32 -2.31 12.55
C ARG A 144 11.98 -3.67 12.52
N ALA A 145 13.29 -3.73 12.33
CA ALA A 145 14.02 -4.96 12.61
C ALA A 145 14.01 -5.23 14.12
N ALA A 146 13.67 -6.46 14.53
CA ALA A 146 13.81 -6.87 15.92
C ALA A 146 15.29 -7.03 16.27
N LYS A 147 15.64 -6.70 17.52
CA LYS A 147 16.98 -6.95 18.07
C LYS A 147 17.24 -8.44 18.26
#